data_AF-A0A4U9ID69-F1
#
_entry.id   AF-A0A4U9ID69-F1
#
_cell.length_a   1.000
_cell.length_b   1.000
_cell.length_c   1.000
_cell.angle_alpha   90.00
_cell.angle_beta   90.00
_cell.angle_gamma   90.00
#
_symmetry.space_group_name_H-M   'P 1'
#
loop_
_entity.id
_entity.type
_entity.pdbx_description
1 polymer ?
#
loop_
_entity_poly.entity_id
_entity_poly.type
_entity_poly.pdbx_seq_one_letter_code
_entity_poly.pdbx_strand_id
1 'polypeptide(L)'
;MIQKLPSNMRTALKALAEEVSDSLYLVMRVYFEKPRTTVGWKGLINDPHMDGSFDVEAGLKIARNLLVELVSMGLPLATEALDPKQPGNTWAICFSWSAIGARTTRVADAPRDGIGPLHAGRLQKRHRR
;
A
#
# COMPACT_ATOMS: atom_id res chain seq x y z
N MET A 1 -1.26 -6.81 11.37
CA MET A 1 0.11 -6.28 11.19
C MET A 1 1.04 -7.47 11.18
N ILE A 2 1.80 -7.62 10.11
CA ILE A 2 2.54 -8.84 9.76
C ILE A 2 3.36 -9.45 10.91
N GLN A 3 3.90 -8.62 11.80
CA GLN A 3 4.67 -9.06 12.96
C GLN A 3 3.88 -9.80 14.04
N LYS A 4 2.54 -9.66 14.07
CA LYS A 4 1.67 -10.35 15.03
C LYS A 4 0.95 -11.56 14.42
N LEU A 5 1.28 -11.92 13.17
CA LEU A 5 0.66 -13.08 12.54
C LEU A 5 1.30 -14.37 13.07
N PRO A 6 0.50 -15.42 13.35
CA PRO A 6 1.01 -16.76 13.58
C PRO A 6 1.96 -17.17 12.46
N SER A 7 3.04 -17.86 12.80
CA SER A 7 4.08 -18.29 11.85
C SER A 7 3.50 -19.12 10.69
N ASN A 8 2.41 -19.85 10.92
CA ASN A 8 1.73 -20.70 9.94
C ASN A 8 0.63 -20.00 9.12
N MET A 9 0.36 -18.71 9.31
CA MET A 9 -0.75 -18.02 8.63
C MET A 9 -0.67 -18.14 7.10
N ARG A 10 0.55 -18.09 6.55
CA ARG A 10 0.80 -18.11 5.09
C ARG A 10 0.48 -19.47 4.49
N THR A 11 0.88 -20.55 5.16
CA THR A 11 0.60 -21.92 4.73
C THR A 11 -0.87 -22.27 4.92
N ALA A 12 -1.48 -21.84 6.03
CA ALA A 12 -2.91 -22.02 6.26
C ALA A 12 -3.76 -21.30 5.21
N LEU A 13 -3.41 -20.07 4.85
CA LEU A 13 -4.12 -19.32 3.82
C LEU A 13 -3.97 -19.97 2.44
N LYS A 14 -2.79 -20.53 2.12
CA LYS A 14 -2.58 -21.25 0.87
C LYS A 14 -3.45 -22.51 0.78
N ALA A 15 -3.46 -23.33 1.83
CA ALA A 15 -4.29 -24.54 1.88
C ALA A 15 -5.79 -24.19 1.73
N LEU A 16 -6.24 -23.14 2.43
CA LEU A 16 -7.61 -22.66 2.30
C LEU A 16 -7.91 -22.15 0.87
N ALA A 17 -6.98 -21.43 0.25
CA ALA A 17 -7.15 -20.91 -1.11
C ALA A 17 -7.32 -22.04 -2.14
N GLU A 18 -6.64 -23.17 -1.94
CA GLU A 18 -6.84 -24.37 -2.76
C GLU A 18 -8.22 -25.00 -2.51
N GLU A 19 -8.63 -25.13 -1.25
CA GLU A 19 -9.92 -25.72 -0.85
C GLU A 19 -11.14 -24.97 -1.41
N VAL A 20 -11.11 -23.64 -1.43
CA VAL A 20 -12.26 -22.82 -1.86
C VAL A 20 -12.17 -22.35 -3.31
N SER A 21 -11.17 -22.79 -4.07
CA SER A 21 -10.81 -22.26 -5.39
C SER A 21 -11.94 -22.33 -6.43
N ASP A 22 -12.88 -23.27 -6.30
CA ASP A 22 -14.05 -23.40 -7.18
C ASP A 22 -15.07 -22.25 -7.03
N SER A 23 -15.01 -21.52 -5.90
CA SER A 23 -16.02 -20.50 -5.56
C SER A 23 -15.43 -19.13 -5.22
N LEU A 24 -14.19 -19.10 -4.71
CA LEU A 24 -13.55 -17.89 -4.18
C LEU A 24 -12.10 -17.80 -4.64
N TYR A 25 -11.71 -16.59 -5.06
CA TYR A 25 -10.31 -16.25 -5.30
C TYR A 25 -9.75 -15.46 -4.11
N LEU A 26 -8.96 -16.14 -3.27
CA LEU A 26 -8.40 -15.54 -2.06
C LEU A 26 -7.17 -14.69 -2.38
N VAL A 27 -7.11 -13.48 -1.81
CA VAL A 27 -5.98 -12.56 -1.92
C VAL A 27 -5.49 -12.16 -0.53
N MET A 28 -4.20 -12.37 -0.26
CA MET A 28 -3.61 -12.07 1.04
C MET A 28 -3.42 -10.57 1.21
N ARG A 29 -4.05 -9.98 2.23
CA ARG A 29 -3.88 -8.57 2.56
C ARG A 29 -2.59 -8.36 3.37
N VAL A 30 -1.67 -7.59 2.79
CA VAL A 30 -0.36 -7.26 3.34
C VAL A 30 -0.26 -5.75 3.51
N TYR A 31 -0.32 -5.29 4.76
CA TYR A 31 -0.14 -3.88 5.13
C TYR A 31 1.07 -3.73 6.03
N PHE A 32 2.02 -2.91 5.58
CA PHE A 32 3.21 -2.57 6.35
C PHE A 32 3.00 -1.40 7.29
N GLU A 33 2.07 -0.52 6.95
CA GLU A 33 1.81 0.71 7.69
C GLU A 33 0.31 0.91 7.88
N LYS A 34 -0.05 1.69 8.88
CA LYS A 34 -1.43 2.14 9.06
C LYS A 34 -1.43 3.63 9.36
N PRO A 35 -2.24 4.44 8.64
CA PRO A 35 -2.40 5.84 8.98
C PRO A 35 -3.13 5.93 10.32
N ARG A 36 -2.45 6.46 11.34
CA ARG A 36 -2.99 6.71 12.69
C ARG A 36 -3.13 8.21 12.91
N THR A 37 -4.18 8.59 13.62
CA THR A 37 -4.43 9.99 14.04
C THR A 37 -3.87 10.28 15.44
N THR A 38 -3.49 9.25 16.19
CA THR A 38 -2.92 9.34 17.54
C THR A 38 -1.53 8.70 17.62
N VAL A 39 -0.80 8.97 18.71
CA VAL A 39 0.52 8.40 18.97
C VAL A 39 0.41 6.87 19.09
N GLY A 40 1.25 6.15 18.35
CA GLY A 40 1.28 4.69 18.35
C GLY A 40 2.24 4.14 17.30
N TRP A 41 2.43 2.81 17.30
CA TRP A 41 3.33 2.15 16.37
C TRP A 41 2.91 2.40 14.90
N LYS A 42 3.86 2.94 14.12
CA LYS A 42 3.60 3.45 12.77
C LYS A 42 3.58 2.35 11.69
N GLY A 43 4.28 1.24 11.91
CA GLY A 43 4.35 0.15 10.95
C GLY A 43 5.67 -0.60 10.94
N LEU A 44 5.69 -1.74 10.25
CA LEU A 44 6.86 -2.60 10.08
C LEU A 44 8.02 -1.87 9.38
N ILE A 45 7.69 -1.04 8.39
CA ILE A 45 8.71 -0.26 7.66
C ILE A 45 9.32 0.77 8.59
N ASN A 46 8.50 1.47 9.38
CA ASN A 46 8.99 2.57 10.22
C ASN A 46 9.69 2.11 11.49
N ASP A 47 9.27 1.01 12.11
CA ASP A 47 9.82 0.54 13.38
C ASP A 47 9.70 -1.00 13.43
N PRO A 48 10.64 -1.73 12.81
CA PRO A 48 10.56 -3.18 12.69
C PRO A 48 10.74 -3.92 14.01
N HIS A 49 11.31 -3.29 15.03
CA HIS A 49 11.56 -3.94 16.32
C HIS A 49 10.48 -3.60 17.36
N MET A 50 9.57 -2.66 17.05
CA MET A 50 8.52 -2.17 17.95
C MET A 50 9.07 -1.56 19.24
N ASP A 51 10.31 -1.06 19.20
CA ASP A 51 11.04 -0.47 20.33
C ASP A 51 11.24 1.04 20.18
N GLY A 52 10.76 1.62 19.08
CA GLY A 52 10.97 3.03 18.77
C GLY A 52 12.37 3.37 18.25
N SER A 53 13.17 2.38 17.84
CA SER A 53 14.48 2.59 17.17
C SER A 53 14.37 3.29 15.83
N PHE A 54 13.21 3.17 15.18
CA PHE A 54 12.94 3.69 13.83
C PHE A 54 13.93 3.20 12.75
N ASP A 55 14.35 1.93 12.84
CA ASP A 55 15.23 1.32 11.82
C ASP A 55 14.48 1.04 10.51
N VAL A 56 14.37 2.07 9.67
CA VAL A 56 13.70 2.00 8.38
C VAL A 56 14.39 1.05 7.41
N GLU A 57 15.72 0.95 7.46
CA GLU A 57 16.48 0.09 6.54
C GLU A 57 16.18 -1.39 6.81
N ALA A 58 16.22 -1.80 8.08
CA ALA A 58 15.82 -3.14 8.48
C ALA A 58 14.35 -3.40 8.13
N GLY A 59 13.46 -2.43 8.36
CA GLY A 59 12.04 -2.51 8.02
C GLY A 59 11.79 -2.80 6.53
N LEU A 60 12.51 -2.10 5.65
CA LEU A 60 12.43 -2.32 4.20
C LEU A 60 12.97 -3.69 3.79
N LYS A 61 14.08 -4.16 4.39
CA LYS A 61 14.64 -5.50 4.11
C LYS A 61 13.68 -6.61 4.54
N ILE A 62 13.08 -6.50 5.74
CA ILE A 62 12.11 -7.48 6.25
C ILE A 62 10.86 -7.49 5.36
N ALA A 63 10.33 -6.32 5.01
CA ALA A 63 9.18 -6.19 4.12
C ALA A 63 9.45 -6.84 2.75
N ARG A 64 10.64 -6.61 2.16
CA ARG A 64 11.09 -7.23 0.91
C ARG A 64 11.01 -8.74 0.96
N ASN A 65 11.71 -9.31 1.95
CA ASN A 65 11.91 -10.74 2.04
C ASN A 65 10.57 -11.45 2.21
N LEU A 66 9.68 -10.86 3.01
CA LEU A 66 8.33 -11.36 3.16
C LEU A 66 7.53 -11.35 1.84
N LEU A 67 7.55 -10.24 1.09
CA LEU A 67 6.82 -10.18 -0.17
C LEU A 67 7.34 -11.21 -1.18
N VAL A 68 8.67 -11.33 -1.29
CA VAL A 68 9.29 -12.32 -2.17
C VAL A 68 8.87 -13.73 -1.75
N GLU A 69 8.96 -14.07 -0.46
CA GLU A 69 8.55 -15.38 0.05
C GLU A 69 7.09 -15.70 -0.29
N LEU A 70 6.18 -14.75 -0.03
CA LEU A 70 4.76 -14.93 -0.31
C LEU A 70 4.45 -15.10 -1.81
N VAL A 71 5.09 -14.30 -2.66
CA VAL A 71 4.96 -14.42 -4.11
C VAL A 71 5.53 -15.75 -4.60
N SER A 72 6.68 -16.18 -4.08
CA SER A 72 7.27 -17.49 -4.38
C SER A 72 6.39 -18.66 -3.95
N MET A 73 5.54 -18.49 -2.94
CA MET A 73 4.53 -19.49 -2.55
C MET A 73 3.34 -19.56 -3.52
N GLY A 74 3.21 -18.60 -4.44
CA GLY A 74 2.08 -18.47 -5.37
C GLY A 74 0.86 -17.76 -4.77
N LEU A 75 1.02 -17.06 -3.64
CA LEU A 75 -0.08 -16.33 -3.02
C LEU A 75 -0.25 -14.93 -3.65
N PRO A 76 -1.43 -14.60 -4.21
CA PRO A 76 -1.69 -13.25 -4.69
C PRO A 76 -1.81 -12.28 -3.51
N LEU A 77 -1.24 -11.08 -3.67
CA LEU A 77 -1.11 -10.10 -2.59
C LEU A 77 -1.91 -8.83 -2.84
N ALA A 78 -2.46 -8.26 -1.77
CA ALA A 78 -3.22 -7.03 -1.75
C ALA A 78 -2.63 -6.02 -0.75
N THR A 79 -2.55 -4.74 -1.14
CA THR A 79 -2.10 -3.63 -0.26
C THR A 79 -3.04 -2.43 -0.31
N GLU A 80 -2.70 -1.32 0.36
CA GLU A 80 -3.40 -0.03 0.34
C GLU A 80 -2.40 1.00 -0.15
N ALA A 81 -2.72 1.69 -1.24
CA ALA A 81 -1.95 2.81 -1.74
C ALA A 81 -2.15 4.00 -0.81
N LEU A 82 -1.29 4.11 0.21
CA LEU A 82 -1.35 5.17 1.21
C LEU A 82 -0.96 6.54 0.65
N ASP A 83 -0.04 6.57 -0.32
CA ASP A 83 0.39 7.79 -1.01
C ASP A 83 0.40 7.56 -2.54
N PRO A 84 -0.60 8.09 -3.28
CA PRO A 84 -0.64 8.00 -4.74
C PRO A 84 0.53 8.71 -5.44
N LYS A 85 1.20 9.64 -4.74
CA LYS A 85 2.26 10.48 -5.31
C LYS A 85 3.66 9.97 -5.03
N GLN A 86 3.83 8.94 -4.20
CA GLN A 86 5.16 8.37 -3.94
C GLN A 86 5.67 7.70 -5.22
N PRO A 87 6.68 8.28 -5.88
CA PRO A 87 7.17 7.78 -7.16
C PRO A 87 8.04 6.56 -6.87
N GLY A 88 7.44 5.37 -6.90
CA GLY A 88 8.16 4.12 -6.70
C GLY A 88 7.90 3.47 -5.35
N ASN A 89 6.68 2.98 -5.14
CA ASN A 89 6.51 1.77 -4.34
C ASN A 89 7.30 0.66 -5.06
N THR A 90 8.60 0.51 -4.76
CA THR A 90 9.52 -0.46 -5.39
C THR A 90 8.98 -1.90 -5.36
N TRP A 91 8.00 -2.13 -4.50
CA TRP A 91 7.27 -3.36 -4.21
C TRP A 91 5.98 -3.54 -4.99
N ALA A 92 5.53 -2.54 -5.77
CA ALA A 92 4.23 -2.57 -6.45
C ALA A 92 4.06 -3.78 -7.39
N ILE A 93 5.18 -4.26 -7.96
CA ILE A 93 5.23 -5.45 -8.81
C ILE A 93 4.85 -6.76 -8.09
N CYS A 94 4.88 -6.77 -6.74
CA CYS A 94 4.52 -7.94 -5.95
C CYS A 94 3.01 -8.00 -5.61
N PHE A 95 2.23 -6.96 -5.94
CA PHE A 95 0.82 -6.88 -5.57
C PHE A 95 -0.10 -7.11 -6.77
N SER A 96 -1.01 -8.06 -6.63
CA SER A 96 -2.07 -8.35 -7.60
C SER A 96 -3.24 -7.38 -7.47
N TRP A 97 -3.40 -6.74 -6.32
CA TRP A 97 -4.48 -5.78 -6.05
C TRP A 97 -4.06 -4.67 -5.10
N SER A 98 -4.64 -3.48 -5.26
CA SER A 98 -4.40 -2.35 -4.37
C SER A 98 -5.71 -1.62 -4.05
N ALA A 99 -5.93 -1.34 -2.76
CA ALA A 99 -7.02 -0.51 -2.27
C ALA A 99 -6.60 0.96 -2.19
N ILE A 100 -7.56 1.86 -2.38
CA ILE A 100 -7.43 3.27 -1.98
C ILE A 100 -8.29 3.46 -0.74
N GLY A 101 -7.69 3.95 0.34
CA GLY A 101 -8.38 4.16 1.60
C GLY A 101 -9.48 5.22 1.48
N ALA A 102 -10.56 5.08 2.26
CA ALA A 102 -11.71 6.00 2.23
C ALA A 102 -11.34 7.48 2.48
N ARG A 103 -10.19 7.73 3.13
CA ARG A 103 -9.67 9.07 3.43
C ARG A 103 -8.82 9.67 2.30
N THR A 104 -8.39 8.85 1.33
CA THR A 104 -7.54 9.25 0.20
C THR A 104 -8.25 9.11 -1.15
N THR A 105 -9.49 8.60 -1.19
CA THR A 105 -10.33 8.49 -2.40
C THR A 105 -10.38 9.78 -3.20
N ARG A 106 -10.55 10.92 -2.52
CA ARG A 106 -10.67 12.23 -3.16
C ARG A 106 -9.38 12.73 -3.84
N VAL A 107 -8.23 12.15 -3.49
CA VAL A 107 -6.92 12.43 -4.12
C VAL A 107 -6.69 11.53 -5.34
N ALA A 108 -7.31 10.34 -5.38
CA ALA A 108 -7.27 9.43 -6.51
C ALA A 108 -8.10 9.91 -7.71
N ASP A 109 -9.08 10.78 -7.47
CA ASP A 109 -9.90 11.44 -8.51
C ASP A 109 -9.17 12.66 -9.15
N ALA A 110 -7.89 12.85 -8.87
CA ALA A 110 -7.09 13.82 -9.62
C ALA A 110 -7.07 13.42 -11.12
N PRO A 111 -7.20 14.37 -12.05
CA PRO A 111 -7.29 14.07 -13.48
C PRO A 111 -6.15 13.13 -13.91
N ARG A 112 -6.49 12.04 -14.59
CA ARG A 112 -5.52 11.07 -15.14
C ARG A 112 -4.70 11.63 -16.30
N ASP A 113 -5.00 12.86 -16.70
CA ASP A 113 -4.30 13.55 -17.75
C ASP A 113 -3.22 14.40 -17.07
N GLY A 114 -1.95 14.08 -17.32
CA GLY A 114 -0.77 14.72 -16.75
C GLY A 114 -0.56 16.19 -17.16
N ILE A 115 -1.62 16.99 -17.13
CA ILE A 115 -1.62 18.44 -17.31
C ILE A 115 -2.21 19.01 -16.02
N GLY A 116 -1.35 19.27 -15.04
CA GLY A 116 -1.69 20.20 -13.97
C GLY A 116 -2.07 21.57 -14.59
N PRO A 117 -2.81 22.43 -13.88
CA PRO A 117 -3.23 23.72 -14.42
C PRO A 117 -2.01 24.61 -14.74
N LEU A 118 -1.50 24.47 -15.95
CA LEU A 118 -0.57 25.38 -16.59
C LEU A 118 -1.36 26.65 -16.89
N HIS A 119 -0.92 27.75 -16.28
CA HIS A 119 -1.27 29.11 -16.65
C HIS A 119 -2.76 29.41 -16.88
N ALA A 120 -3.49 29.65 -15.79
CA ALA A 120 -4.60 30.59 -15.84
C ALA A 120 -4.04 32.00 -16.17
N GLY A 121 -3.88 32.27 -17.46
CA GLY A 121 -3.55 33.57 -18.00
C GLY A 121 -4.57 34.59 -17.49
N ARG A 122 -4.03 35.65 -16.88
CA ARG A 122 -4.75 36.81 -16.36
C ARG A 122 -5.49 37.51 -17.51
N LEU A 123 -6.73 37.12 -17.79
CA LEU A 123 -7.65 37.87 -18.64
C LEU A 123 -8.10 39.12 -17.87
N GLN A 124 -7.33 40.20 -18.00
CA GLN A 124 -7.79 41.54 -17.65
C GLN A 124 -9.05 41.85 -18.47
N LYS A 125 -10.17 42.05 -17.78
CA LYS A 125 -11.42 42.56 -18.34
C LYS A 125 -11.13 43.91 -19.01
N ARG A 126 -11.20 43.96 -20.35
CA ARG A 126 -11.36 45.22 -21.08
C ARG A 126 -12.67 45.87 -20.63
N HIS A 127 -12.57 47.01 -19.95
CA HIS A 127 -13.71 47.90 -19.79
C HIS A 127 -14.02 48.58 -21.11
N ARG A 128 -15.31 48.53 -21.47
CA ARG A 128 -15.94 49.34 -22.49
C ARG A 128 -15.60 50.83 -22.29
N ARG A 129 -15.08 51.49 -23.32
CA ARG A 129 -15.68 52.65 -23.98
C ARG A 129 -15.28 52.61 -25.45
#